data_AF-A0A941UGA5-F1
#
_entry.id   AF-A0A941UGA5-F1
#
_cell.length_a   1.000
_cell.length_b   1.000
_cell.length_c   1.000
_cell.angle_alpha   90.00
_cell.angle_beta   90.00
_cell.angle_gamma   90.00
#
_symmetry.space_group_name_H-M   'P 1'
#
loop_
_entity.id
_entity.type
_entity.pdbx_description
1 polymer ?
#
loop_
_entity_poly.entity_id
_entity_poly.type
_entity_poly.pdbx_seq_one_letter_code
_entity_poly.pdbx_strand_id
1 'polypeptide(L)'
;MPDLLFLRELLVSCVSYLQLLLETISVICVVIGLGKTLVILIKVKQGRAARYCFGNWLATALEFQLAADILVTTVDPDLDSLIKLGIIAVIRTFLNYFLSKELEHNPNETDAEIKKAV
;
A
#
# COMPACT_ATOMS: atom_id res chain seq x y z
N MET A 1 32.84 -13.61 21.87
CA MET A 1 32.81 -12.33 21.13
C MET A 1 31.49 -11.64 21.46
N PRO A 2 31.41 -10.94 22.60
CA PRO A 2 30.16 -10.35 23.12
C PRO A 2 29.65 -9.17 22.29
N ASP A 3 30.52 -8.45 21.57
CA ASP A 3 30.15 -7.24 20.80
C ASP A 3 29.24 -7.53 19.59
N LEU A 4 29.40 -8.70 18.95
CA LEU A 4 28.60 -9.07 17.78
C LEU A 4 27.16 -9.46 18.16
N LEU A 5 26.98 -10.05 19.34
CA LEU A 5 25.68 -10.41 19.88
C LEU A 5 24.86 -9.15 20.23
N PHE A 6 25.51 -8.16 20.85
CA PHE A 6 24.91 -6.87 21.17
C PHE A 6 24.48 -6.09 19.92
N LEU A 7 25.34 -6.02 18.88
CA LEU A 7 25.01 -5.37 17.61
C LEU A 7 23.81 -6.04 16.92
N ARG A 8 23.72 -7.37 16.97
CA ARG A 8 22.58 -8.12 16.42
C ARG A 8 21.28 -7.82 17.17
N GLU A 9 21.31 -7.83 18.50
CA GLU A 9 20.14 -7.49 19.32
C GLU A 9 19.64 -6.06 19.04
N LEU A 10 20.56 -5.10 18.93
CA LEU A 10 20.22 -3.71 18.62
C LEU A 10 19.61 -3.57 17.22
N LEU A 11 20.16 -4.29 16.23
CA LEU A 11 19.63 -4.31 14.86
C LEU A 11 18.22 -4.90 14.81
N VAL A 12 17.99 -6.06 15.45
CA VAL A 12 16.67 -6.72 15.51
C VAL A 12 15.65 -5.78 16.17
N SER A 13 16.00 -5.18 17.30
CA SER A 13 15.09 -4.23 17.98
C SER A 13 14.75 -3.03 17.10
N CYS A 14 15.74 -2.43 16.43
CA CYS A 14 15.54 -1.28 15.54
C CYS A 14 14.62 -1.63 14.36
N VAL A 15 14.85 -2.79 13.74
CA VAL A 15 14.04 -3.30 12.62
C VAL A 15 12.61 -3.54 13.04
N SER A 16 12.36 -4.16 14.21
CA SER A 16 11.00 -4.35 14.71
C SER A 16 10.25 -3.03 14.96
N TYR A 17 10.94 -2.00 15.48
CA TYR A 17 10.32 -0.67 15.64
C TYR A 17 9.97 -0.01 14.30
N LEU A 18 10.87 -0.09 13.32
CA LEU A 18 10.64 0.47 11.98
C LEU A 18 9.53 -0.29 11.23
N GLN A 19 9.50 -1.61 11.33
CA GLN A 19 8.43 -2.45 10.78
C GLN A 19 7.08 -2.00 11.33
N LEU A 20 6.94 -1.88 12.66
CA LEU A 20 5.70 -1.46 13.31
C LEU A 20 5.25 -0.07 12.84
N LEU A 21 6.20 0.87 12.67
CA LEU A 21 5.90 2.20 12.14
C LEU A 21 5.36 2.14 10.71
N LEU A 22 6.00 1.38 9.82
CA LEU A 22 5.59 1.24 8.42
C LEU A 22 4.24 0.54 8.30
N GLU A 23 4.00 -0.52 9.08
CA GLU A 23 2.70 -1.18 9.17
C GLU A 23 1.62 -0.20 9.61
N THR A 24 1.88 0.60 10.64
CA THR A 24 0.93 1.61 11.14
C THR A 24 0.60 2.65 10.08
N ILE A 25 1.62 3.16 9.37
CA ILE A 25 1.43 4.13 8.27
C ILE A 25 0.58 3.49 7.17
N SER A 26 0.84 2.24 6.80
CA SER A 26 0.06 1.54 5.78
C SER A 26 -1.42 1.43 6.16
N VAL A 27 -1.73 1.07 7.42
CA VAL A 27 -3.10 0.99 7.93
C VAL A 27 -3.78 2.35 7.87
N ILE A 28 -3.09 3.42 8.27
CA ILE A 28 -3.61 4.79 8.18
C ILE A 28 -3.93 5.17 6.72
N CYS A 29 -3.05 4.85 5.77
CA CYS A 29 -3.30 5.08 4.35
C CYS A 29 -4.55 4.36 3.86
N VAL A 30 -4.75 3.09 4.23
CA VAL A 30 -5.97 2.33 3.88
C VAL A 30 -7.21 2.99 4.45
N VAL A 31 -7.19 3.41 5.72
CA VAL A 31 -8.34 4.04 6.39
C VAL A 31 -8.71 5.36 5.72
N ILE A 32 -7.72 6.22 5.43
CA ILE A 32 -7.95 7.50 4.73
C ILE A 32 -8.50 7.25 3.34
N GLY A 33 -7.92 6.29 2.61
CA GLY A 33 -8.37 5.91 1.27
C GLY A 33 -9.81 5.41 1.24
N LEU A 34 -10.18 4.56 2.20
CA LEU A 34 -11.54 4.09 2.37
C LEU A 34 -12.51 5.25 2.64
N GLY A 35 -12.16 6.16 3.57
CA GLY A 35 -12.98 7.33 3.88
C GLY A 35 -13.23 8.21 2.65
N LYS A 36 -12.18 8.56 1.91
CA LYS A 36 -12.31 9.36 0.66
C LYS A 36 -13.14 8.64 -0.40
N THR A 37 -12.94 7.33 -0.54
CA THR A 37 -13.68 6.50 -1.50
C THR A 37 -15.17 6.46 -1.19
N LEU A 38 -15.55 6.31 0.08
CA LEU A 38 -16.95 6.33 0.51
C LEU A 38 -17.61 7.68 0.22
N VAL A 39 -16.92 8.80 0.47
CA VAL A 39 -17.42 10.14 0.14
C VAL A 39 -17.69 10.29 -1.36
N ILE A 40 -16.76 9.83 -2.21
CA ILE A 40 -16.91 9.87 -3.68
C ILE A 40 -18.08 8.99 -4.12
N LEU A 41 -18.22 7.79 -3.55
CA LEU A 41 -19.29 6.86 -3.89
C LEU A 41 -20.68 7.43 -3.55
N ILE A 42 -20.80 8.13 -2.41
CA ILE A 42 -22.05 8.76 -1.97
C ILE A 42 -22.38 10.01 -2.80
N LYS A 43 -21.38 10.86 -3.10
CA LYS A 43 -21.61 12.14 -3.81
C LYS A 43 -21.78 11.98 -5.32
N VAL A 44 -20.91 11.20 -5.97
CA VAL A 44 -20.82 11.13 -7.43
C VAL A 44 -21.56 9.91 -7.99
N LYS A 45 -21.84 8.88 -7.16
CA LYS A 45 -22.40 7.57 -7.57
C LYS A 45 -21.66 6.88 -8.71
N GLN A 46 -20.50 7.39 -9.16
CA GLN A 46 -19.62 6.72 -10.10
C GLN A 46 -18.70 5.76 -9.37
N GLY A 47 -19.01 4.46 -9.46
CA GLY A 47 -18.15 3.40 -8.90
C GLY A 47 -16.74 3.37 -9.50
N ARG A 48 -16.53 3.90 -10.71
CA ARG A 48 -15.23 3.96 -11.38
C ARG A 48 -14.25 4.93 -10.68
N ALA A 49 -14.68 6.17 -10.43
CA ALA A 49 -13.87 7.17 -9.73
C ALA A 49 -13.56 6.74 -8.28
N ALA A 50 -14.54 6.13 -7.60
CA ALA A 50 -14.35 5.57 -6.26
C ALA A 50 -13.29 4.44 -6.26
N ARG A 51 -13.38 3.50 -7.22
CA ARG A 51 -12.39 2.41 -7.37
C ARG A 51 -10.97 2.94 -7.64
N TYR A 52 -10.83 3.95 -8.49
CA TYR A 52 -9.53 4.58 -8.76
C TYR A 52 -8.94 5.23 -7.52
N CYS A 53 -9.72 6.05 -6.81
CA CYS A 53 -9.27 6.69 -5.58
C CYS A 53 -8.81 5.64 -4.56
N PHE A 54 -9.62 4.60 -4.35
CA PHE A 54 -9.27 3.53 -3.42
C PHE A 54 -8.02 2.75 -3.86
N GLY A 55 -7.93 2.41 -5.14
CA GLY A 55 -6.79 1.70 -5.72
C GLY A 55 -5.47 2.45 -5.53
N ASN A 56 -5.47 3.77 -5.68
CA ASN A 56 -4.29 4.61 -5.45
C ASN A 56 -3.85 4.59 -3.98
N TRP A 57 -4.79 4.75 -3.03
CA TRP A 57 -4.48 4.69 -1.60
C TRP A 57 -4.00 3.30 -1.16
N LEU A 58 -4.60 2.23 -1.72
CA LEU A 58 -4.14 0.87 -1.50
C LEU A 58 -2.71 0.69 -2.03
N ALA A 59 -2.41 1.14 -3.25
CA ALA A 59 -1.07 1.01 -3.82
C ALA A 59 0.01 1.61 -2.88
N THR A 60 -0.23 2.81 -2.35
CA THR A 60 0.64 3.46 -1.37
C THR A 60 0.77 2.66 -0.07
N ALA A 61 -0.35 2.18 0.50
CA ALA A 61 -0.30 1.37 1.72
C ALA A 61 0.55 0.10 1.54
N LEU A 62 0.35 -0.59 0.41
CA LEU A 62 1.09 -1.80 0.13
C LEU A 62 2.59 -1.55 -0.17
N GLU A 63 3.00 -0.34 -0.57
CA GLU A 63 4.44 0.02 -0.67
C GLU A 63 5.09 0.12 0.71
N PHE A 64 4.39 0.71 1.69
CA PHE A 64 4.88 0.74 3.07
C PHE A 64 4.93 -0.65 3.69
N GLN A 65 3.94 -1.49 3.41
CA GLN A 65 3.90 -2.87 3.87
C GLN A 65 5.04 -3.69 3.26
N LEU A 66 5.31 -3.49 1.97
CA LEU A 66 6.47 -4.06 1.28
C LEU A 66 7.80 -3.64 1.94
N ALA A 67 7.94 -2.36 2.27
CA ALA A 67 9.11 -1.87 2.98
C ALA A 67 9.26 -2.50 4.38
N ALA A 68 8.15 -2.71 5.10
CA ALA A 68 8.14 -3.37 6.40
C ALA A 68 8.64 -4.83 6.30
N ASP A 69 8.17 -5.58 5.31
CA ASP A 69 8.58 -6.96 5.05
C ASP A 69 10.06 -7.06 4.62
N ILE A 70 10.57 -6.08 3.85
CA ILE A 70 12.00 -6.00 3.51
C ILE A 70 12.87 -5.80 4.76
N LEU A 71 12.41 -5.02 5.73
CA LEU A 71 13.14 -4.82 6.98
C LEU A 71 13.23 -6.13 7.78
N VAL A 72 12.13 -6.88 7.91
CA VAL A 72 12.12 -8.14 8.66
C VAL A 72 12.97 -9.21 7.99
N THR A 73 12.91 -9.31 6.66
CA THR A 73 13.71 -10.28 5.89
C THR A 73 15.21 -9.99 5.94
N THR A 74 15.61 -8.75 6.26
CA THR A 74 17.03 -8.40 6.46
C THR A 74 17.59 -8.98 7.77
N VAL A 75 16.76 -9.15 8.80
CA VAL A 75 17.19 -9.70 10.10
C VAL A 75 16.94 -11.19 10.26
N ASP A 76 15.88 -11.69 9.62
CA ASP A 76 15.51 -13.10 9.57
C ASP A 76 15.03 -13.44 8.13
N PRO A 77 15.97 -13.80 7.23
CA PRO A 77 15.64 -14.07 5.83
C PRO A 77 14.88 -15.39 5.70
N ASP A 78 13.56 -15.31 5.84
CA ASP A 78 12.64 -16.42 5.63
C ASP A 78 12.08 -16.42 4.19
N LEU A 79 12.26 -17.53 3.47
CA LEU A 79 11.86 -17.65 2.06
C LEU A 79 10.33 -17.62 1.85
N ASP A 80 9.55 -18.06 2.83
CA ASP A 80 8.08 -18.04 2.74
C ASP A 80 7.56 -16.59 2.75
N SER A 81 8.16 -15.77 3.61
CA SER A 81 7.89 -14.32 3.71
C SER A 81 8.16 -13.59 2.39
N LEU A 82 9.27 -13.93 1.71
CA LEU A 82 9.62 -13.36 0.40
C LEU A 82 8.63 -13.76 -0.71
N ILE A 83 8.13 -15.01 -0.70
CA ILE A 83 7.16 -15.48 -1.71
C ILE A 83 5.82 -14.75 -1.52
N LYS A 84 5.36 -14.61 -0.28
CA LYS A 84 4.11 -13.91 0.05
C LYS A 84 4.13 -12.46 -0.44
N LEU A 85 5.27 -11.81 -0.27
CA LEU A 85 5.54 -10.46 -0.75
C LEU A 85 5.46 -10.35 -2.28
N GLY A 86 6.06 -11.31 -2.99
CA GLY A 86 5.98 -11.41 -4.44
C GLY A 86 4.54 -11.56 -4.94
N ILE A 87 3.72 -12.39 -4.28
CA ILE A 87 2.31 -12.57 -4.62
C ILE A 87 1.52 -11.26 -4.47
N ILE A 88 1.74 -10.52 -3.37
CA ILE A 88 1.09 -9.22 -3.12
C ILE A 88 1.46 -8.21 -4.23
N ALA A 89 2.74 -8.17 -4.63
CA ALA A 89 3.20 -7.28 -5.70
C ALA A 89 2.57 -7.62 -7.06
N VAL A 90 2.41 -8.91 -7.38
CA VAL A 90 1.73 -9.37 -8.61
C VAL A 90 0.25 -8.97 -8.61
N ILE A 91 -0.47 -9.21 -7.51
CA ILE A 91 -1.88 -8.83 -7.37
C ILE A 91 -2.05 -7.31 -7.57
N ARG A 92 -1.17 -6.51 -6.94
CA ARG A 92 -1.18 -5.05 -7.09
C ARG A 92 -0.98 -4.64 -8.55
N THR A 93 -0.01 -5.24 -9.21
CA THR A 93 0.30 -4.93 -10.62
C THR A 93 -0.88 -5.27 -11.52
N PHE A 94 -1.49 -6.44 -11.31
CA PHE A 94 -2.62 -6.90 -12.11
C PHE A 94 -3.86 -6.00 -11.92
N LEU A 95 -4.24 -5.70 -10.68
CA LEU A 95 -5.39 -4.84 -10.38
C LEU A 95 -5.18 -3.42 -10.88
N ASN A 96 -3.99 -2.84 -10.65
CA ASN A 96 -3.67 -1.49 -11.09
C ASN A 96 -3.64 -1.40 -12.63
N TYR A 97 -3.04 -2.39 -13.30
CA TYR A 97 -3.02 -2.47 -14.77
C TYR A 97 -4.43 -2.54 -15.37
N PHE A 98 -5.30 -3.40 -14.83
CA PHE A 98 -6.70 -3.49 -15.31
C PHE A 98 -7.45 -2.19 -15.09
N LEU A 99 -7.27 -1.54 -13.93
CA LEU A 99 -7.95 -0.29 -13.61
C LEU A 99 -7.48 0.86 -14.50
N SER A 100 -6.17 0.99 -14.75
CA SER A 100 -5.61 1.96 -15.70
C SER A 100 -6.13 1.73 -17.12
N LYS A 101 -6.19 0.46 -17.56
CA LYS A 101 -6.67 0.10 -18.90
C LYS A 101 -8.16 0.38 -19.11
N GLU A 102 -9.00 0.20 -18.08
CA GLU A 102 -10.43 0.57 -18.16
C GLU A 102 -10.65 2.09 -18.30
N LEU A 103 -9.73 2.92 -17.78
CA LEU A 103 -9.83 4.38 -17.80
C LEU A 103 -9.39 5.02 -19.12
N GLU A 104 -8.40 4.44 -19.80
CA GLU A 104 -8.00 4.86 -21.16
C GLU A 104 -9.17 4.83 -22.15
N HIS A 105 -10.21 4.06 -21.84
CA HIS A 105 -11.40 3.94 -22.68
C HIS A 105 -12.45 5.05 -22.43
N ASN A 106 -12.35 5.90 -21.38
CA ASN A 106 -13.31 6.97 -21.08
C ASN A 106 -12.67 8.21 -20.39
N PRO A 107 -11.83 9.02 -21.07
CA PRO A 107 -11.05 10.10 -20.43
C PRO A 107 -11.84 11.38 -20.09
N ASN A 108 -13.11 11.50 -20.45
CA ASN A 108 -13.75 12.82 -20.62
C ASN A 108 -14.61 13.30 -19.43
N GLU A 109 -14.90 12.45 -18.44
CA GLU A 109 -15.85 12.79 -17.35
C GLU A 109 -15.20 12.89 -15.96
N THR A 110 -14.05 12.23 -15.73
CA THR A 110 -13.51 12.01 -14.37
C THR A 110 -12.73 13.21 -13.81
N ASP A 111 -12.04 13.98 -14.66
CA ASP A 111 -11.09 15.01 -14.23
C ASP A 111 -11.77 16.34 -13.81
N ALA A 112 -12.95 16.62 -14.37
CA ALA A 112 -13.72 17.83 -14.07
C ALA A 112 -14.49 17.74 -12.73
N GLU A 113 -14.88 16.54 -12.30
CA GLU A 113 -15.61 16.33 -11.04
C GLU A 113 -14.70 16.18 -9.82
N ILE A 114 -13.52 15.56 -9.96
CA ILE A 114 -12.56 15.41 -8.85
C ILE A 114 -12.05 16.78 -8.38
N LYS A 115 -11.77 17.71 -9.31
CA LYS A 115 -11.40 19.10 -8.98
C LYS A 115 -12.51 19.90 -8.27
N LYS A 116 -13.76 19.43 -8.32
CA LYS A 116 -14.92 20.07 -7.69
C LYS A 116 -15.25 19.46 -6.32
N ALA A 117 -14.77 18.26 -6.04
CA ALA A 117 -15.08 17.49 -4.84
C ALA A 117 -13.93 17.44 -3.81
N VAL A 118 -12.71 17.81 -4.22
CA VAL A 118 -11.51 18.00 -3.39
C VAL A 118 -11.27 19.50 -3.22
#